data_AF-A0A813IVU4-F1
#
_entry.id   AF-A0A813IVU4-F1
#
_cell.length_a   1.000
_cell.length_b   1.000
_cell.length_c   1.000
_cell.angle_alpha   90.00
_cell.angle_beta   90.00
_cell.angle_gamma   90.00
#
_symmetry.space_group_name_H-M   'P 1'
#
loop_
_entity.id
_entity.type
_entity.pdbx_description
1 polymer ?
#
loop_
_entity_poly.entity_id
_entity_poly.type
_entity_poly.pdbx_seq_one_letter_code
_entity_poly.pdbx_strand_id
1 'polypeptide(L)' 'AIRRALPPPSLQQRLLAMLQAIDERLEKAGVTYWVTGGTLLGAIRHGGFIPHDDDLDIELLE' A
#
# COMPACT_ATOMS: atom_id res chain seq x y z
N ALA A 1 22.26 -6.16 15.28
CA ALA A 1 22.23 -5.36 16.53
C ALA A 1 21.12 -4.30 16.54
N ILE A 2 20.92 -3.50 15.48
CA ILE A 2 19.97 -2.36 15.48
C ILE A 2 18.48 -2.77 15.27
N ARG A 3 18.19 -3.81 14.49
CA ARG A 3 16.80 -4.25 14.21
C ARG A 3 15.98 -4.70 15.44
N ARG A 4 16.63 -5.02 16.56
CA ARG A 4 15.94 -5.38 17.82
C ARG A 4 15.50 -4.16 18.65
N ALA A 5 15.96 -2.95 18.29
CA ALA A 5 15.66 -1.73 19.05
C ALA A 5 14.45 -0.95 18.50
N LEU A 6 14.04 -1.19 17.24
CA LEU A 6 12.91 -0.50 16.64
C LEU A 6 11.62 -1.30 16.85
N PRO A 7 10.48 -0.64 17.11
CA PRO A 7 9.19 -1.31 17.17
C PRO A 7 8.89 -1.98 15.82
N PRO A 8 8.08 -3.05 15.83
CA PRO A 8 7.60 -3.62 14.57
C PRO A 8 6.86 -2.52 13.78
N PRO A 9 6.90 -2.57 12.44
CA PRO A 9 6.16 -1.61 11.62
C PRO A 9 4.68 -1.63 11.98
N SER A 10 3.97 -0.53 11.73
CA SER A 10 2.52 -0.51 11.81
C SER A 10 1.92 -1.41 10.73
N LEU A 11 0.62 -1.70 10.85
CA LEU A 11 -0.11 -2.43 9.81
C LEU A 11 -0.04 -1.70 8.46
N GLN A 12 -0.33 -0.40 8.47
CA GLN A 12 -0.27 0.44 7.26
C GLN A 12 1.13 0.50 6.64
N GLN A 13 2.20 0.48 7.44
CA GLN A 13 3.57 0.36 6.92
C GLN A 13 3.82 -0.97 6.21
N ARG A 14 3.24 -2.07 6.72
CA ARG A 14 3.32 -3.38 6.04
C ARG A 14 2.49 -3.40 4.76
N LEU A 15 1.29 -2.85 4.77
CA LEU A 15 0.42 -2.74 3.59
C LEU A 15 1.10 -1.93 2.49
N LEU A 16 1.69 -0.79 2.82
CA LEU A 16 2.44 0.03 1.86
C LEU A 16 3.64 -0.72 1.28
N ALA A 17 4.41 -1.42 2.12
CA ALA A 17 5.54 -2.22 1.65
C ALA A 17 5.10 -3.37 0.71
N MET A 18 3.93 -3.97 0.97
CA MET A 18 3.35 -4.96 0.07
C MET A 18 2.91 -4.33 -1.25
N LEU A 19 2.26 -3.16 -1.23
CA LEU A 19 1.89 -2.44 -2.45
C LEU A 19 3.12 -2.09 -3.28
N GLN A 20 4.21 -1.61 -2.68
CA GLN A 20 5.47 -1.33 -3.39
C GLN A 20 6.06 -2.59 -4.05
N ALA A 21 6.03 -3.73 -3.36
CA ALA A 21 6.49 -4.98 -3.93
C ALA A 21 5.60 -5.50 -5.07
N ILE A 22 4.30 -5.19 -5.04
CA ILE A 22 3.34 -5.50 -6.12
C ILE A 22 3.57 -4.55 -7.30
N ASP A 23 3.71 -3.25 -7.05
CA ASP A 23 4.00 -2.20 -8.04
C ASP A 23 5.21 -2.58 -8.89
N GLU A 24 6.35 -2.88 -8.25
CA GLU A 24 7.57 -3.31 -8.94
C GLU A 24 7.37 -4.55 -9.84
N ARG A 25 6.45 -5.44 -9.49
CA ARG A 25 6.16 -6.65 -10.27
C ARG A 25 5.23 -6.35 -11.45
N LEU A 26 4.20 -5.54 -11.22
CA LEU A 26 3.23 -5.15 -12.25
C LEU A 26 3.87 -4.23 -13.28
N GLU A 27 4.72 -3.29 -12.86
CA GLU A 27 5.51 -2.43 -13.75
C GLU A 27 6.40 -3.27 -14.69
N LYS A 28 7.13 -4.25 -14.13
CA LYS A 28 7.96 -5.18 -14.92
C LYS A 28 7.15 -6.05 -15.87
N ALA A 29 5.90 -6.34 -15.53
CA ALA A 29 4.98 -7.11 -16.37
C ALA A 29 4.25 -6.24 -17.41
N GLY A 30 4.40 -4.90 -17.37
CA GLY A 30 3.65 -3.99 -18.23
C GLY A 30 2.14 -3.94 -17.92
N VAL A 31 1.76 -4.32 -16.69
CA VAL A 31 0.35 -4.37 -16.26
C VAL A 31 -0.01 -3.05 -15.58
N THR A 32 -0.99 -2.35 -16.13
CA THR A 32 -1.51 -1.12 -15.53
C THR A 32 -2.52 -1.46 -14.43
N TYR A 33 -2.40 -0.79 -13.29
CA TYR A 33 -3.32 -0.91 -12.17
C TYR A 33 -3.50 0.47 -11.52
N TRP A 34 -4.48 0.61 -10.63
CA TRP A 34 -4.65 1.80 -9.81
C TRP A 34 -5.11 1.43 -8.41
N VAL A 35 -4.88 2.31 -7.44
CA VAL A 35 -5.52 2.22 -6.12
C VAL A 35 -6.99 2.64 -6.24
N THR A 36 -7.88 1.96 -5.53
CA THR A 36 -9.33 2.18 -5.62
C THR A 36 -9.96 2.34 -4.22
N GLY A 37 -11.27 2.55 -4.17
CA GLY A 37 -12.06 2.45 -2.93
C GLY A 37 -11.55 3.34 -1.77
N GLY A 38 -11.49 2.73 -0.58
CA GLY A 38 -11.02 3.39 0.64
C GLY A 38 -9.56 3.84 0.54
N THR A 39 -8.73 3.06 -0.14
CA THR A 39 -7.31 3.36 -0.37
C THR A 39 -7.13 4.65 -1.18
N LEU A 40 -7.87 4.80 -2.30
CA LEU A 40 -7.83 6.01 -3.11
C LEU A 40 -8.36 7.24 -2.34
N LEU A 41 -9.49 7.07 -1.63
CA LEU A 41 -10.05 8.14 -0.81
C LEU A 41 -9.08 8.57 0.29
N GLY A 42 -8.41 7.62 0.94
CA GLY A 42 -7.38 7.89 1.93
C GLY A 42 -6.26 8.74 1.33
N ALA A 43 -5.69 8.28 0.21
CA ALA A 43 -4.58 8.96 -0.45
C ALA A 43 -4.90 10.44 -0.74
N ILE A 44 -6.11 10.73 -1.21
CA ILE A 44 -6.55 12.10 -1.53
C ILE A 44 -6.88 12.90 -0.26
N ARG A 45 -7.62 12.33 0.69
CA ARG A 45 -8.19 13.06 1.83
C ARG A 45 -7.21 13.25 2.99
N HIS A 46 -6.36 12.25 3.25
CA HIS A 46 -5.44 12.22 4.40
C HIS A 46 -3.98 12.26 4.00
N GLY A 47 -3.65 12.20 2.70
CA GLY A 47 -2.28 12.07 2.22
C GLY A 47 -1.64 10.72 2.57
N GLY A 48 -2.46 9.70 2.79
CA GLY A 48 -2.04 8.37 3.26
C GLY A 48 -3.25 7.48 3.51
N PHE A 49 -3.14 6.45 4.33
CA PHE A 49 -4.28 5.60 4.68
C PHE A 49 -5.33 6.37 5.49
N ILE A 50 -6.58 5.90 5.43
CA ILE A 50 -7.58 6.30 6.43
C ILE A 50 -7.07 5.80 7.81
N PRO A 51 -7.16 6.59 8.90
CA PRO A 51 -6.52 6.22 10.17
C PRO A 51 -6.94 4.87 10.77
N HIS A 52 -8.11 4.36 10.38
CA HIS A 52 -8.68 3.10 10.83
C HIS A 52 -8.79 2.03 9.73
N ASP A 53 -8.27 2.28 8.52
CA ASP A 53 -8.14 1.24 7.49
C ASP A 53 -7.13 0.18 7.91
N ASP A 54 -7.50 -1.07 7.69
CA ASP A 54 -6.70 -2.25 7.93
C ASP A 54 -6.41 -3.08 6.65
N ASP A 55 -6.87 -2.61 5.49
CA ASP A 55 -6.66 -3.19 4.17
C ASP A 55 -6.12 -2.18 3.14
N LEU A 56 -5.92 -2.68 1.91
CA LEU A 56 -5.47 -1.91 0.75
C LEU A 56 -6.06 -2.51 -0.52
N ASP A 57 -6.72 -1.68 -1.32
CA ASP A 57 -7.38 -2.09 -2.55
C ASP A 57 -6.64 -1.56 -3.79
N ILE A 58 -6.40 -2.45 -4.73
CA ILE A 58 -5.99 -2.13 -6.10
C ILE A 58 -6.92 -2.80 -7.10
N GLU A 59 -7.12 -2.15 -8.23
CA GLU A 59 -7.88 -2.67 -9.36
C GLU A 59 -6.99 -2.73 -10.61
N LEU A 60 -7.32 -3.68 -11.48
CA LEU A 60 -6.66 -3.92 -12.75
C LEU A 60 -7.75 -3.99 -13.82
N LEU A 61 -7.47 -3.47 -15.02
CA LEU A 61 -8.33 -3.65 -16.18
C LEU A 61 -7.81 -4.82 -17.01
N GLU A 62 -8.73 -5.70 -17.43
CA GLU A 62 -8.49 -6.71 -18.47
C GLU A 62 -8.98 -6.21 -19.83
#